data_AF-I2FL94-F1
#
_entry.id   AF-I2FL94-F1
#
_cell.length_a   1.000
_cell.length_b   1.000
_cell.length_c   1.000
_cell.angle_alpha   90.00
_cell.angle_beta   90.00
_cell.angle_gamma   90.00
#
_symmetry.space_group_name_H-M   'P 1'
#
loop_
_entity.id
_entity.type
_entity.pdbx_description
1 polymer ?
#
loop_
_entity_poly.entity_id
_entity_poly.type
_entity_poly.pdbx_seq_one_letter_code
_entity_poly.pdbx_strand_id
1 'polypeptide(L)'
;NAVITVSAYSAGSSYLNAGSRMLYGLALDEMAPNFFAKTTRSGLPFWSLVITSIWGLSSYMCLKESSAKVFNWLTNLSTISGLLTWWSICSYIRFYYGLDKSGIKRDTLHYKAPWQPYLSYYGIFMTTLIIITNGFHVFLSKQW
;
A
#
# COMPACT_ATOMS: atom_id res chain seq x y z
N ASN A 1 -10.22 14.49 -22.89
CA ASN A 1 -10.32 13.02 -22.72
C ASN A 1 -9.00 12.28 -22.85
N ALA A 2 -8.17 12.54 -23.89
CA ALA A 2 -6.87 11.86 -24.06
C ALA A 2 -5.90 12.05 -22.87
N VAL A 3 -5.87 13.25 -22.26
CA VAL A 3 -5.01 13.53 -21.10
C VAL A 3 -5.37 12.62 -19.91
N ILE A 4 -6.66 12.48 -19.60
CA ILE A 4 -7.13 11.66 -18.47
C ILE A 4 -6.76 10.18 -18.69
N THR A 5 -6.92 9.67 -19.91
CA THR A 5 -6.58 8.28 -20.22
C THR A 5 -5.08 8.02 -20.16
N VAL A 6 -4.24 8.97 -20.60
CA VAL A 6 -2.78 8.85 -20.51
C VAL A 6 -2.31 8.92 -19.05
N SER A 7 -2.86 9.83 -18.26
CA SER A 7 -2.56 9.92 -16.82
C SER A 7 -2.96 8.64 -16.08
N ALA A 8 -4.15 8.10 -16.36
CA ALA A 8 -4.61 6.84 -15.77
C ALA A 8 -3.71 5.65 -16.17
N TYR A 9 -3.30 5.58 -17.44
CA TYR A 9 -2.39 4.53 -17.92
C TYR A 9 -1.00 4.61 -17.27
N SER A 10 -0.45 5.83 -17.16
CA SER A 10 0.84 6.06 -16.50
C SER A 10 0.78 5.64 -15.03
N ALA A 11 -0.23 6.10 -14.29
CA ALA A 11 -0.43 5.72 -12.89
C ALA A 11 -0.59 4.20 -12.72
N GLY A 12 -1.44 3.57 -13.53
CA GLY A 12 -1.67 2.12 -13.50
C GLY A 12 -0.39 1.31 -13.74
N SER A 13 0.42 1.71 -14.72
CA SER A 13 1.69 1.06 -15.03
C SER A 13 2.68 1.16 -13.85
N SER A 14 2.77 2.33 -13.21
CA SER A 14 3.61 2.53 -12.02
C SER A 14 3.16 1.66 -10.84
N TYR A 15 1.86 1.55 -10.59
CA TYR A 15 1.34 0.71 -9.51
C TYR A 15 1.54 -0.79 -9.75
N LEU A 16 1.38 -1.27 -11.00
CA LEU A 16 1.66 -2.67 -11.35
C LEU A 16 3.14 -3.02 -11.15
N ASN A 17 4.05 -2.13 -11.56
CA ASN A 17 5.48 -2.31 -11.34
C ASN A 17 5.85 -2.24 -9.84
N ALA A 18 5.26 -1.32 -9.08
CA ALA A 18 5.47 -1.25 -7.63
C ALA A 18 4.96 -2.52 -6.91
N GLY A 19 3.72 -2.95 -7.20
CA GLY A 19 3.11 -4.11 -6.57
C GLY A 19 3.84 -5.42 -6.88
N SER A 20 4.27 -5.62 -8.12
CA SER A 20 5.03 -6.83 -8.51
C SER A 20 6.37 -6.91 -7.79
N ARG A 21 7.05 -5.77 -7.56
CA ARG A 21 8.30 -5.71 -6.79
C ARG A 21 8.09 -5.89 -5.29
N MET A 22 7.01 -5.37 -4.72
CA MET A 22 6.65 -5.64 -3.33
C MET A 22 6.45 -7.13 -3.10
N LEU A 23 5.68 -7.79 -3.98
CA LEU A 23 5.45 -9.24 -3.88
C LEU A 23 6.72 -10.06 -4.13
N TYR A 24 7.57 -9.62 -5.05
CA TYR A 24 8.89 -10.22 -5.27
C TYR A 24 9.79 -10.11 -4.03
N GLY A 25 9.82 -8.94 -3.36
CA GLY A 25 10.57 -8.74 -2.11
C GLY A 25 10.07 -9.67 -1.00
N LEU A 26 8.75 -9.78 -0.84
CA LEU A 26 8.16 -10.73 0.12
C LEU A 26 8.52 -12.20 -0.18
N ALA A 27 8.70 -12.55 -1.46
CA ALA A 27 9.12 -13.89 -1.85
C ALA A 27 10.62 -14.14 -1.61
N LEU A 28 11.46 -13.10 -1.62
CA LEU A 28 12.86 -13.19 -1.24
C LEU A 28 13.04 -13.33 0.28
N ASP A 29 12.18 -12.68 1.06
CA ASP A 29 12.15 -12.78 2.53
C ASP A 29 11.48 -14.08 3.02
N GLU A 30 11.24 -15.06 2.14
CA GLU A 30 10.57 -16.35 2.41
C GLU A 30 9.15 -16.22 3.01
N MET A 31 8.55 -15.03 2.97
CA MET A 31 7.18 -14.76 3.46
C MET A 31 6.10 -15.10 2.42
N ALA A 32 6.48 -15.22 1.15
CA ALA A 32 5.62 -15.59 0.03
C ALA A 32 6.20 -16.80 -0.71
N PRO A 33 5.37 -17.62 -1.41
CA PRO A 33 5.87 -18.84 -2.03
C PRO A 33 6.96 -18.54 -3.08
N ASN A 34 8.04 -19.32 -3.03
CA ASN A 34 9.28 -19.17 -3.82
C ASN A 34 9.07 -19.06 -5.35
N PHE A 35 7.89 -19.42 -5.84
CA PHE A 35 7.51 -19.23 -7.22
C PHE A 35 7.48 -17.75 -7.65
N PHE A 36 7.11 -16.83 -6.74
CA PHE A 36 7.10 -15.39 -7.00
C PHE A 36 8.51 -14.77 -7.04
N ALA A 37 9.52 -15.46 -6.49
CA ALA A 37 10.92 -15.06 -6.58
C ALA A 37 11.56 -15.42 -7.94
N LYS A 38 10.85 -16.11 -8.84
CA LYS A 38 11.38 -16.42 -10.19
C LYS A 38 11.30 -15.20 -11.09
N THR A 39 12.44 -14.69 -11.51
CA THR A 39 12.56 -13.60 -12.49
C THR A 39 12.89 -14.11 -13.89
N THR A 40 12.37 -13.42 -14.92
CA THR A 40 12.79 -13.60 -16.32
C THR A 40 14.26 -13.15 -16.49
N ARG A 41 14.90 -13.52 -17.61
CA ARG A 41 16.28 -13.10 -17.97
C ARG A 41 16.52 -11.58 -17.93
N SER A 42 15.46 -10.78 -18.09
CA SER A 42 15.49 -9.32 -18.01
C SER A 42 15.31 -8.77 -16.58
N GLY A 43 15.29 -9.62 -15.54
CA GLY A 43 15.08 -9.22 -14.14
C GLY A 43 13.62 -8.91 -13.76
N LEU A 44 12.65 -9.20 -14.64
CA LEU A 44 11.23 -8.95 -14.38
C LEU A 44 10.58 -10.15 -13.65
N PRO A 45 9.94 -9.95 -12.49
CA PRO A 45 9.21 -11.00 -11.78
C PRO A 45 7.84 -11.25 -12.47
N PHE A 46 7.85 -12.08 -13.52
CA PHE A 46 6.68 -12.28 -14.38
C PHE A 46 5.45 -12.79 -13.62
N TRP A 47 5.62 -13.79 -12.75
CA TRP A 47 4.52 -14.36 -11.97
C TRP A 47 3.89 -13.37 -11.01
N SER A 48 4.71 -12.53 -10.38
CA SER A 48 4.25 -11.45 -9.51
C SER A 48 3.53 -10.35 -10.29
N LEU A 49 3.90 -10.12 -11.55
CA LEU A 49 3.23 -9.14 -12.41
C LEU A 49 1.89 -9.66 -12.93
N VAL A 50 1.80 -10.95 -13.28
CA VAL A 50 0.53 -11.58 -13.69
C VAL A 50 -0.47 -11.50 -12.54
N ILE A 51 -0.06 -11.85 -11.31
CA ILE A 51 -1.01 -11.87 -10.19
C ILE A 51 -1.48 -10.46 -9.78
N THR A 52 -0.61 -9.44 -9.86
CA THR A 52 -1.04 -8.05 -9.63
C THR A 52 -1.95 -7.55 -10.76
N SER A 53 -1.77 -8.03 -11.99
CA SER A 53 -2.64 -7.67 -13.12
C SER A 53 -4.04 -8.29 -13.03
N ILE A 54 -4.20 -9.42 -12.34
CA ILE A 54 -5.51 -10.04 -12.10
C ILE A 54 -6.46 -9.10 -11.35
N TRP A 55 -5.94 -8.26 -10.44
CA TRP A 55 -6.76 -7.25 -9.77
C TRP A 55 -7.37 -6.23 -10.76
N GLY A 56 -6.69 -5.96 -11.88
CA GLY A 56 -7.23 -5.17 -12.98
C GLY A 56 -8.46 -5.81 -13.63
N LEU A 57 -8.56 -7.15 -13.66
CA LEU A 57 -9.74 -7.85 -14.17
C LEU A 57 -10.99 -7.60 -13.31
N SER A 58 -10.83 -7.19 -12.05
CA SER A 58 -11.97 -6.83 -11.19
C SER A 58 -12.73 -5.61 -11.72
N SER A 59 -12.12 -4.80 -12.60
CA SER A 59 -12.79 -3.69 -13.27
C SER A 59 -13.93 -4.14 -14.21
N TYR A 60 -13.93 -5.40 -14.68
CA TYR A 60 -15.00 -5.96 -15.51
C TYR A 60 -16.34 -6.10 -14.78
N MET A 61 -16.38 -5.94 -13.45
CA MET A 61 -17.63 -5.89 -12.69
C MET A 61 -18.55 -4.73 -13.11
N CYS A 62 -18.00 -3.68 -13.74
CA CYS A 62 -18.76 -2.57 -14.34
C CYS A 62 -19.69 -3.00 -15.49
N LEU A 63 -19.58 -4.23 -16.01
CA LEU A 63 -20.47 -4.73 -17.08
C LEU A 63 -21.87 -5.11 -16.57
N LYS A 64 -22.01 -5.45 -15.28
CA LYS A 64 -23.29 -5.85 -14.68
C LYS A 64 -23.92 -4.76 -13.81
N GLU A 65 -23.11 -3.87 -13.24
CA GLU A 65 -23.53 -2.80 -12.32
C GLU A 65 -23.16 -1.42 -12.91
N SER A 66 -23.76 -0.34 -12.40
CA SER A 66 -23.41 1.02 -12.84
C SER A 66 -21.92 1.32 -12.62
N SER A 67 -21.25 1.84 -13.65
CA SER A 67 -19.82 2.20 -13.62
C SER A 67 -19.45 3.11 -12.46
N ALA A 68 -20.35 4.02 -12.07
CA ALA A 68 -20.15 4.93 -10.94
C ALA A 68 -20.11 4.19 -9.59
N LYS A 69 -20.89 3.12 -9.44
CA LYS A 69 -20.97 2.33 -8.21
C LYS A 69 -19.71 1.48 -8.01
N VAL A 70 -19.29 0.77 -9.06
CA VAL A 70 -18.06 -0.05 -9.03
C VAL A 70 -16.82 0.82 -8.86
N PHE A 71 -16.78 1.98 -9.52
CA PHE A 71 -15.70 2.95 -9.31
C PHE A 71 -15.61 3.38 -7.84
N ASN A 72 -16.73 3.76 -7.22
CA ASN A 72 -16.74 4.12 -5.79
C ASN A 72 -16.28 2.97 -4.89
N TRP A 73 -16.66 1.72 -5.17
CA TRP A 73 -16.18 0.57 -4.40
C TRP A 73 -14.66 0.40 -4.49
N LEU A 74 -14.09 0.45 -5.69
CA LEU A 74 -12.65 0.32 -5.91
C LEU A 74 -11.87 1.50 -5.31
N THR A 75 -12.38 2.72 -5.43
CA THR A 75 -11.79 3.91 -4.82
C THR A 75 -11.79 3.80 -3.29
N ASN A 76 -12.91 3.39 -2.67
CA ASN A 76 -12.97 3.21 -1.22
C ASN A 76 -12.00 2.13 -0.73
N LEU A 77 -11.91 1.00 -1.43
CA LEU A 77 -10.94 -0.06 -1.10
C LEU A 77 -9.49 0.44 -1.19
N SER A 78 -9.17 1.22 -2.23
CA SER A 78 -7.85 1.83 -2.42
C SER A 78 -7.52 2.84 -1.31
N THR A 79 -8.48 3.70 -0.94
CA THR A 79 -8.32 4.66 0.16
C THR A 79 -8.02 3.96 1.48
N ILE A 80 -8.78 2.92 1.84
CA ILE A 80 -8.55 2.16 3.07
C ILE A 80 -7.16 1.50 3.05
N SER A 81 -6.78 0.89 1.92
CA SER A 81 -5.46 0.27 1.75
C SER A 81 -4.32 1.28 1.88
N GLY A 82 -4.49 2.50 1.35
CA GLY A 82 -3.54 3.61 1.50
C GLY A 82 -3.42 4.08 2.95
N LEU A 83 -4.54 4.21 3.66
CA LEU A 83 -4.53 4.57 5.09
C LEU A 83 -3.84 3.50 5.94
N LEU A 84 -4.07 2.22 5.67
CA LEU A 84 -3.35 1.11 6.32
C LEU A 84 -1.85 1.13 6.01
N THR A 85 -1.48 1.54 4.79
CA THR A 85 -0.06 1.70 4.42
C THR A 85 0.59 2.80 5.27
N TRP A 86 -0.07 3.94 5.48
CA TRP A 86 0.44 4.99 6.38
C TRP A 86 0.39 4.59 7.85
N TRP A 87 -0.56 3.74 8.24
CA TRP A 87 -0.61 3.17 9.59
C TRP A 87 0.65 2.38 9.95
N SER A 88 1.35 1.82 8.96
CA SER A 88 2.60 1.08 9.15
C SER A 88 3.73 1.91 9.81
N ILE A 89 3.57 3.24 9.93
CA ILE A 89 4.45 4.11 10.74
C ILE A 89 4.58 3.59 12.19
N CYS A 90 3.58 2.86 12.72
CA CYS A 90 3.69 2.17 14.00
C CYS A 90 4.92 1.26 14.11
N SER A 91 5.30 0.58 13.03
CA SER A 91 6.48 -0.29 12.98
C SER A 91 7.78 0.48 13.17
N TYR A 92 7.83 1.74 12.72
CA TYR A 92 8.98 2.61 12.95
C TYR A 92 9.19 2.92 14.44
N ILE A 93 8.11 3.07 15.22
CA ILE A 93 8.22 3.27 16.68
C ILE A 93 8.87 2.05 17.34
N ARG A 94 8.50 0.83 16.93
CA ARG A 94 9.15 -0.39 17.44
C ARG A 94 10.61 -0.49 17.01
N PHE A 95 10.93 -0.10 15.78
CA PHE A 95 12.31 -0.01 15.32
C PHE A 95 13.12 1.00 16.15
N TYR A 96 12.51 2.14 16.49
CA TYR A 96 13.16 3.16 17.31
C TYR A 96 13.53 2.64 18.71
N TYR A 97 12.59 2.02 19.41
CA TYR A 97 12.88 1.41 20.71
C TYR A 97 13.82 0.18 20.61
N GLY A 98 13.79 -0.55 19.49
CA GLY A 98 14.70 -1.65 19.22
C GLY A 98 16.16 -1.21 19.06
N LEU A 99 16.40 -0.05 18.45
CA LEU A 99 17.74 0.54 18.33
C LEU A 99 18.29 0.98 19.69
N ASP A 100 17.44 1.61 20.51
CA ASP A 100 17.80 2.04 21.86
C ASP A 100 18.20 0.85 22.73
N LYS A 101 17.42 -0.23 22.69
CA LYS A 101 17.73 -1.49 23.40
C LYS A 101 19.01 -2.16 22.88
N SER A 102 19.32 -2.03 21.60
CA SER A 102 20.53 -2.58 20.98
C SER A 102 21.77 -1.71 21.20
N GLY A 103 21.64 -0.55 21.87
CA GLY A 103 22.75 0.37 22.14
C GLY A 103 23.29 1.08 20.88
N ILE A 104 22.57 1.02 19.76
CA ILE A 104 22.98 1.63 18.49
C ILE A 104 22.50 3.09 18.50
N LYS A 105 23.45 4.03 18.60
CA LYS A 105 23.14 5.46 18.55
C LYS A 105 22.54 5.82 17.19
N ARG A 106 21.46 6.59 17.17
CA ARG A 106 20.78 7.01 15.92
C ARG A 106 21.68 7.75 14.93
N ASP A 107 22.79 8.32 15.40
CA ASP A 107 23.77 9.02 14.57
C ASP A 107 24.63 8.07 13.73
N THR A 108 24.55 6.75 13.95
CA THR A 108 25.17 5.75 13.06
C THR A 108 24.32 5.45 11.83
N LEU A 109 23.05 5.88 11.78
CA LEU A 109 22.22 5.73 10.60
C LEU A 109 22.51 6.85 9.60
N HIS A 110 22.63 6.50 8.31
CA HIS A 110 22.83 7.45 7.21
C HIS A 110 21.73 8.53 7.11
N TYR A 111 20.54 8.27 7.66
CA TYR A 111 19.43 9.21 7.66
C TYR A 111 18.73 9.25 9.03
N LYS A 112 18.61 10.46 9.57
CA LYS A 112 17.93 10.76 10.83
C LYS A 112 16.82 11.77 10.56
N ALA A 113 15.57 11.32 10.67
CA ALA A 113 14.45 12.24 10.59
C ALA A 113 14.45 13.18 11.81
N PRO A 114 14.28 14.51 11.62
CA PRO A 114 14.22 15.45 12.72
C PRO A 114 12.98 15.16 13.59
N TRP A 115 13.10 15.41 14.91
CA TRP A 115 12.00 15.35 15.89
C TRP A 115 11.35 13.97 16.10
N GLN A 116 12.03 12.90 15.70
CA GLN A 116 11.62 11.55 16.08
C GLN A 116 11.90 11.27 17.57
N PRO A 117 10.98 10.65 18.33
CA PRO A 117 9.80 9.90 17.90
C PRO A 117 8.47 10.69 17.89
N TYR A 118 8.45 11.97 18.30
CA TYR A 118 7.21 12.76 18.42
C TYR A 118 6.45 12.85 17.09
N LEU A 119 7.18 13.00 15.97
CA LEU A 119 6.58 13.04 14.64
C LEU A 119 5.86 11.73 14.27
N SER A 120 6.39 10.58 14.68
CA SER A 120 5.73 9.28 14.46
C SER A 120 4.47 9.12 15.30
N TYR A 121 4.45 9.58 16.56
CA TYR A 121 3.23 9.57 17.37
C TYR A 121 2.14 10.47 16.77
N TYR A 122 2.52 11.67 16.30
CA TYR A 122 1.60 12.57 15.60
C TYR A 122 1.04 11.92 14.33
N GLY A 123 1.89 11.30 13.52
CA GLY A 123 1.48 10.61 12.30
C GLY A 123 0.47 9.50 12.58
N ILE A 124 0.73 8.64 13.55
CA ILE A 124 -0.20 7.57 13.94
C ILE A 124 -1.51 8.15 14.45
N PHE A 125 -1.47 9.14 15.34
CA PHE A 125 -2.69 9.78 15.85
C PHE A 125 -3.56 10.34 14.72
N MET A 126 -2.95 11.08 13.78
CA MET A 126 -3.67 11.66 12.64
C MET A 126 -4.21 10.60 11.69
N THR A 127 -3.43 9.56 11.37
CA THR A 127 -3.92 8.45 10.54
C THR A 127 -5.05 7.69 11.25
N THR A 128 -5.00 7.55 12.59
CA THR A 128 -6.07 6.89 13.38
C THR A 128 -7.37 7.65 13.23
N LEU A 129 -7.29 8.97 13.42
CA LEU A 129 -8.43 9.87 13.35
C LEU A 129 -9.07 9.82 11.95
N ILE A 130 -8.25 9.82 10.90
CA ILE A 130 -8.71 9.73 9.51
C ILE A 130 -9.37 8.38 9.22
N ILE A 131 -8.84 7.28 9.75
CA ILE A 131 -9.44 5.94 9.60
C ILE A 131 -10.80 5.89 10.28
N ILE A 132 -10.91 6.39 11.53
CA ILE A 132 -12.19 6.45 12.26
C ILE A 132 -13.21 7.31 11.50
N THR A 133 -12.77 8.45 10.96
CA THR A 133 -13.65 9.37 10.23
C THR A 133 -14.08 8.81 8.86
N ASN A 134 -13.18 8.14 8.13
CA ASN A 134 -13.53 7.44 6.88
C ASN A 134 -14.50 6.28 7.12
N GLY A 135 -14.30 5.53 8.21
CA GLY A 135 -15.21 4.45 8.61
C GLY A 135 -16.57 4.95 9.11
N PHE A 136 -16.68 6.20 9.57
CA PHE A 136 -17.90 6.75 10.16
C PHE A 136 -19.09 6.73 9.17
N HIS A 137 -18.84 6.86 7.86
CA HIS A 137 -19.87 6.71 6.83
C HIS A 137 -20.47 5.28 6.81
N VAL A 138 -19.65 4.25 7.07
CA VAL A 138 -20.10 2.85 7.15
C VAL A 138 -20.97 2.62 8.40
N PHE A 139 -20.68 3.32 9.50
CA PHE A 139 -21.46 3.22 10.75
C PHE A 139 -22.77 4.04 10.72
N LEU A 140 -22.85 5.09 9.89
CA LEU A 140 -24.06 5.92 9.75
C LEU A 140 -25.06 5.37 8.71
N SER A 141 -24.59 4.66 7.68
CA SER A 141 -25.50 3.94 6.78
C SER A 141 -26.02 2.69 7.51
N LYS A 142 -27.26 2.74 8.01
CA LYS A 142 -28.04 1.60 8.52
C LYS A 142 -28.27 0.51 7.43
N GLN A 143 -27.21 -0.10 6.93
CA GLN A 143 -27.25 -1.24 6.01
C GLN A 143 -26.23 -2.28 6.45
N TRP A 144 -26.54 -2.91 7.59
CA TRP A 144 -26.23 -4.32 7.79
C TRP A 144 -27.35 -5.15 7.18
#